data_AF-A0A6B3I0V2-F1
#
_entry.id   AF-A0A6B3I0V2-F1
#
_cell.length_a   1.000
_cell.length_b   1.000
_cell.length_c   1.000
_cell.angle_alpha   90.00
_cell.angle_beta   90.00
_cell.angle_gamma   90.00
#
_symmetry.space_group_name_H-M   'P 1'
#
loop_
_entity.id
_entity.type
_entity.pdbx_description
1 polymer ?
#
loop_
_entity_poly.entity_id
_entity_poly.type
_entity_poly.pdbx_seq_one_letter_code
_entity_poly.pdbx_strand_id
1 'polypeptide(L)'
;MTTTEPQVTSARRRGVAVARTRHASARVLAVLARSVAIFVPVFLVATFVTFALRSLSGLSPARIQLGEDATPEAIGRIEAEWGLDKPFLAQYWDWFTGVLHGELGTSWVNGADISTLIGLGLGVSLSVATFALVIGVLVGFLLGTVAALRRTTPIDRAITG
;
A
#
# COMPACT_ATOMS: atom_id res chain seq x y z
N MET A 1 22.29 61.50 31.49
CA MET A 1 21.51 60.56 32.32
C MET A 1 20.99 59.47 31.39
N THR A 2 21.78 58.41 31.26
CA THR A 2 21.61 57.31 30.29
C THR A 2 20.89 56.15 30.98
N THR A 3 19.65 55.89 30.61
CA THR A 3 18.93 54.66 31.00
C THR A 3 19.19 53.57 29.98
N THR A 4 19.93 52.55 30.40
CA THR A 4 20.25 51.34 29.64
C THR A 4 19.09 50.34 29.76
N GLU A 5 18.44 50.02 28.65
CA GLU A 5 17.35 49.03 28.56
C GLU A 5 17.94 47.61 28.36
N PRO A 6 17.52 46.58 29.11
CA PRO A 6 18.20 45.28 29.11
C PRO A 6 17.83 44.36 27.92
N GLN A 7 18.85 43.99 27.14
CA GLN A 7 18.85 43.13 25.93
C GLN A 7 18.67 41.60 26.19
N VAL A 8 17.84 41.18 27.15
CA VAL A 8 17.85 39.77 27.64
C VAL A 8 16.89 38.83 26.85
N THR A 9 16.09 39.33 25.90
CA THR A 9 14.90 38.59 25.42
C THR A 9 15.11 37.72 24.16
N SER A 10 16.26 37.79 23.47
CA SER A 10 16.40 37.19 22.13
C SER A 10 16.95 35.75 22.10
N ALA A 11 17.77 35.36 23.09
CA ALA A 11 18.47 34.06 23.07
C ALA A 11 17.57 32.86 23.44
N ARG A 12 16.57 33.06 24.33
CA ARG A 12 15.74 31.97 24.87
C ARG A 12 14.75 31.37 23.84
N ARG A 13 14.41 32.11 22.78
CA ARG A 13 13.44 31.66 21.76
C ARG A 13 14.02 30.64 20.75
N ARG A 14 15.35 30.61 20.56
CA ARG A 14 15.98 29.74 19.55
C ARG A 14 16.11 28.27 19.98
N GLY A 15 16.31 27.98 21.27
CA GLY A 15 16.48 26.61 21.78
C GLY A 15 15.21 25.75 21.75
N VAL A 16 14.03 26.36 21.86
CA VAL A 16 12.74 25.65 21.94
C VAL A 16 12.29 25.09 20.58
N ALA A 17 12.64 25.76 19.47
CA ALA A 17 12.28 25.32 18.13
C ALA A 17 13.05 24.06 17.68
N VAL A 18 14.32 23.92 18.08
CA VAL A 18 15.19 22.79 17.71
C VAL A 18 14.88 21.51 18.51
N ALA A 19 14.40 21.65 19.75
CA ALA A 19 14.01 20.50 20.57
C ALA A 19 12.70 19.85 20.06
N ARG A 20 11.76 20.64 19.53
CA ARG A 20 10.45 20.14 19.05
C ARG A 20 10.53 19.24 17.82
N THR A 21 11.45 19.54 16.89
CA THR A 21 11.64 18.76 15.65
C THR A 21 12.24 17.38 15.89
N ARG A 22 13.14 17.23 16.87
CA ARG A 22 13.74 15.94 17.24
C ARG A 22 12.71 14.95 17.81
N HIS A 23 11.71 15.44 18.54
CA HIS A 23 10.62 14.59 19.04
C HIS A 23 9.61 14.22 17.96
N ALA A 24 9.39 15.08 16.95
CA ALA A 24 8.50 14.76 15.84
C ALA A 24 9.09 13.65 14.94
N SER A 25 10.37 13.73 14.57
CA SER A 25 11.03 12.71 13.75
C SER A 25 11.15 11.36 14.47
N ALA A 26 11.45 11.36 15.78
CA ALA A 26 11.47 10.14 16.58
C ALA A 26 10.09 9.46 16.65
N ARG A 27 9.01 10.25 16.74
CA ARG A 27 7.63 9.71 16.71
C ARG A 27 7.26 9.17 15.34
N VAL A 28 7.62 9.85 14.25
CA VAL A 28 7.40 9.35 12.88
C VAL A 28 8.14 8.05 12.65
N LEU A 29 9.43 7.97 13.02
CA LEU A 29 10.22 6.74 12.93
C LEU A 29 9.64 5.61 13.78
N ALA A 30 9.18 5.90 14.99
CA ALA A 30 8.53 4.90 15.84
C ALA A 30 7.21 4.39 15.24
N VAL A 31 6.41 5.27 14.62
CA VAL A 31 5.18 4.89 13.91
C VAL A 31 5.51 4.04 12.70
N LEU A 32 6.46 4.45 11.86
CA LEU A 32 6.88 3.68 10.69
C LEU A 32 7.44 2.31 11.09
N ALA A 33 8.30 2.25 12.09
CA ALA A 33 8.84 1.00 12.61
C ALA A 33 7.73 0.06 13.13
N ARG A 34 6.76 0.61 13.87
CA ARG A 34 5.58 -0.15 14.31
C ARG A 34 4.76 -0.65 13.13
N SER A 35 4.52 0.20 12.12
CA SER A 35 3.78 -0.17 10.92
C SER A 35 4.47 -1.30 10.16
N VAL A 36 5.79 -1.22 9.97
CA VAL A 36 6.57 -2.28 9.32
C VAL A 36 6.57 -3.55 10.16
N ALA A 37 6.71 -3.44 11.49
CA ALA A 37 6.68 -4.59 12.41
C ALA A 37 5.34 -5.34 12.39
N ILE A 38 4.24 -4.66 12.08
CA ILE A 38 2.93 -5.30 11.87
C ILE A 38 2.80 -5.80 10.42
N PHE A 39 3.21 -4.99 9.44
CA PHE A 39 3.06 -5.29 8.02
C PHE A 39 3.81 -6.55 7.62
N VAL A 40 5.08 -6.69 8.00
CA VAL A 40 5.93 -7.80 7.59
C VAL A 40 5.36 -9.18 7.98
N PRO A 41 5.00 -9.45 9.25
CA PRO A 41 4.43 -10.75 9.61
C PRO A 41 3.06 -10.97 8.96
N VAL A 42 2.21 -9.93 8.86
CA VAL A 42 0.90 -10.06 8.19
C VAL A 42 1.08 -10.40 6.72
N PHE A 43 1.99 -9.73 6.02
CA PHE A 43 2.32 -9.99 4.62
C PHE A 43 2.79 -11.43 4.45
N LEU A 44 3.78 -11.86 5.23
CA LEU A 44 4.35 -13.22 5.14
C LEU A 44 3.31 -14.30 5.42
N VAL A 45 2.48 -14.12 6.45
CA VAL A 45 1.42 -15.08 6.78
C VAL A 45 0.37 -15.10 5.68
N ALA A 46 -0.07 -13.94 5.19
CA ALA A 46 -1.07 -13.85 4.14
C ALA A 46 -0.58 -14.54 2.85
N THR A 47 0.64 -14.24 2.41
CA THR A 47 1.21 -14.83 1.18
C THR A 47 1.44 -16.32 1.34
N PHE A 48 1.97 -16.76 2.48
CA PHE A 48 2.15 -18.19 2.77
C PHE A 48 0.82 -18.93 2.78
N VAL A 49 -0.20 -18.38 3.43
CA VAL A 49 -1.55 -18.95 3.46
C VAL A 49 -2.14 -19.01 2.05
N THR A 50 -2.04 -17.95 1.25
CA THR A 50 -2.50 -17.96 -0.15
C THR A 50 -1.82 -19.07 -0.96
N PHE A 51 -0.51 -19.23 -0.84
CA PHE A 51 0.23 -20.31 -1.48
C PHE A 51 -0.22 -21.69 -0.97
N ALA A 52 -0.44 -21.83 0.34
CA ALA A 52 -0.90 -23.08 0.95
C ALA A 52 -2.30 -23.46 0.45
N LEU A 53 -3.25 -22.50 0.40
CA LEU A 53 -4.58 -22.74 -0.16
C LEU A 53 -4.51 -23.19 -1.62
N ARG A 54 -3.66 -22.55 -2.43
CA ARG A 54 -3.43 -22.98 -3.81
C ARG A 54 -2.93 -24.43 -3.86
N SER A 55 -1.90 -24.77 -3.08
CA SER A 55 -1.34 -26.12 -3.06
C SER A 55 -2.35 -27.17 -2.59
N LEU A 56 -3.20 -26.81 -1.62
CA LEU A 56 -4.24 -27.69 -1.07
C LEU A 56 -5.46 -27.83 -1.99
N SER A 57 -5.69 -26.86 -2.89
CA SER A 57 -6.83 -26.89 -3.81
C SER A 57 -6.79 -28.08 -4.80
N GLY A 58 -5.61 -28.67 -5.03
CA GLY A 58 -5.41 -29.71 -6.05
C GLY A 58 -5.58 -29.22 -7.50
N LEU A 59 -5.91 -27.94 -7.69
CA LEU A 59 -6.05 -27.30 -8.99
C LEU A 59 -4.68 -26.92 -9.52
N SER A 60 -4.27 -27.56 -10.62
CA SER A 60 -3.08 -27.17 -11.36
C SER A 60 -3.43 -26.00 -12.29
N PRO A 61 -2.75 -24.85 -12.19
CA PRO A 61 -2.93 -23.76 -13.15
C PRO A 61 -2.65 -24.20 -14.59
N ALA A 62 -1.78 -25.19 -14.79
CA ALA A 62 -1.52 -25.76 -16.12
C ALA A 62 -2.78 -26.43 -16.68
N ARG A 63 -3.53 -27.18 -15.84
CA ARG A 63 -4.83 -27.74 -16.22
C ARG A 63 -5.86 -26.67 -16.54
N ILE A 64 -5.93 -25.61 -15.72
CA ILE A 64 -6.87 -24.51 -15.96
C ILE A 64 -6.55 -23.80 -17.28
N GLN A 65 -5.26 -23.60 -17.58
CA GLN A 65 -4.83 -22.93 -18.81
C GLN A 65 -5.06 -23.78 -20.06
N LEU A 66 -4.81 -25.10 -19.99
CA LEU A 66 -4.95 -26.00 -21.13
C LEU A 66 -6.40 -26.45 -21.38
N GLY A 67 -7.28 -26.33 -20.39
CA GLY A 67 -8.68 -26.71 -20.49
C GLY A 67 -8.94 -28.22 -20.34
N GLU A 68 -10.13 -28.66 -20.74
CA GLU A 68 -10.58 -30.05 -20.55
C GLU A 68 -9.84 -31.06 -21.44
N ASP A 69 -9.29 -30.63 -22.58
CA ASP A 69 -8.57 -31.48 -23.54
C ASP A 69 -7.07 -31.65 -23.20
N ALA A 70 -6.65 -31.22 -22.01
CA ALA A 70 -5.24 -31.23 -21.61
C ALA A 70 -4.70 -32.66 -21.45
N THR A 71 -3.75 -33.06 -22.29
CA THR A 71 -3.07 -34.35 -22.12
C THR A 71 -2.13 -34.33 -20.90
N PRO A 72 -1.94 -35.47 -20.20
CA PRO A 72 -1.02 -35.56 -19.07
C PRO A 72 0.40 -35.08 -19.39
N GLU A 73 0.88 -35.35 -20.61
CA GLU A 73 2.21 -34.94 -21.08
C GLU A 73 2.30 -33.42 -21.26
N ALA A 74 1.25 -32.79 -21.79
CA ALA A 74 1.21 -31.34 -21.96
C ALA A 74 1.18 -30.62 -20.61
N ILE A 75 0.42 -31.16 -19.65
CA ILE A 75 0.35 -30.64 -18.28
C ILE A 75 1.73 -30.72 -17.62
N GLY A 76 2.38 -31.89 -17.65
CA GLY A 76 3.69 -32.07 -17.01
C GLY A 76 4.77 -31.15 -17.58
N ARG A 77 4.74 -30.89 -18.89
CA ARG A 77 5.64 -29.92 -19.52
C ARG A 77 5.44 -28.50 -18.98
N ILE A 78 4.20 -28.03 -18.95
CA ILE A 78 3.87 -26.67 -18.46
C ILE A 78 4.16 -26.55 -16.96
N GLU A 79 3.88 -27.60 -16.17
CA GLU A 79 4.21 -27.62 -14.75
C GLU A 79 5.72 -27.50 -14.50
N ALA A 80 6.55 -28.18 -15.28
CA ALA A 80 8.01 -28.04 -15.20
C ALA A 80 8.50 -26.65 -15.64
N GLU A 81 7.93 -26.10 -16.73
CA GLU A 81 8.26 -24.75 -17.21
C GLU A 81 7.93 -23.66 -16.18
N TRP A 82 6.81 -23.81 -15.45
CA TRP A 82 6.37 -22.88 -14.42
C TRP A 82 6.91 -23.22 -13.02
N GLY A 83 7.72 -24.27 -12.89
CA GLY A 83 8.29 -24.73 -11.62
C GLY A 83 7.25 -25.23 -10.60
N LEU A 84 6.09 -25.67 -11.07
CA LEU A 84 4.99 -26.20 -10.24
C LEU A 84 5.25 -27.62 -9.72
N ASP A 85 6.20 -28.31 -10.34
CA ASP A 85 6.71 -29.62 -9.97
C ASP A 85 7.65 -29.58 -8.75
N LYS A 86 8.17 -28.40 -8.38
CA LYS A 86 9.04 -28.21 -7.22
C LYS A 86 8.29 -28.39 -5.89
N PRO A 87 8.99 -28.75 -4.79
CA PRO A 87 8.39 -28.72 -3.46
C PRO A 87 7.81 -27.34 -3.13
N PHE A 88 6.66 -27.34 -2.45
CA PHE A 88 5.92 -26.13 -2.06
C PHE A 88 6.81 -25.02 -1.45
N LEU A 89 7.71 -25.39 -0.53
CA LEU A 89 8.62 -24.45 0.13
C LEU A 89 9.61 -23.80 -0.84
N ALA A 90 10.08 -24.54 -1.84
CA ALA A 90 10.97 -24.01 -2.87
C ALA A 90 10.23 -23.04 -3.79
N GLN A 91 9.00 -23.37 -4.20
CA GLN A 91 8.17 -22.46 -5.00
C GLN A 91 7.92 -21.13 -4.27
N TYR A 92 7.59 -21.20 -2.99
CA TYR A 92 7.37 -20.01 -2.17
C TYR A 92 8.66 -19.17 -2.02
N TRP A 93 9.80 -19.83 -1.80
CA TRP A 93 11.08 -19.14 -1.64
C TRP A 93 11.55 -18.46 -2.93
N ASP A 94 11.46 -19.16 -4.06
CA ASP A 94 11.78 -18.62 -5.40
C ASP A 94 10.91 -17.39 -5.70
N TRP A 95 9.60 -17.49 -5.45
CA TRP A 95 8.67 -16.37 -5.60
C TRP A 95 9.00 -15.20 -4.67
N PHE A 96 9.19 -15.49 -3.37
CA PHE A 96 9.43 -14.45 -2.36
C PHE A 96 10.73 -13.68 -2.63
N THR A 97 11.80 -14.39 -2.97
CA THR A 97 13.08 -13.77 -3.33
C THR A 97 12.97 -12.98 -4.63
N GLY A 98 12.23 -13.46 -5.63
CA GLY A 98 11.92 -12.68 -6.84
C GLY A 98 11.21 -11.37 -6.52
N VAL A 99 10.15 -11.42 -5.71
CA VAL A 99 9.40 -10.23 -5.27
C VAL A 99 10.30 -9.21 -4.58
N LEU A 100 11.24 -9.65 -3.73
CA LEU A 100 12.20 -8.76 -3.08
C LEU A 100 13.15 -8.06 -4.07
N HIS A 101 13.42 -8.66 -5.23
CA HIS A 101 14.22 -8.06 -6.30
C HIS A 101 13.38 -7.27 -7.31
N GLY A 102 12.05 -7.20 -7.13
CA GLY A 102 11.13 -6.54 -8.06
C GLY A 102 10.64 -7.44 -9.20
N GLU A 103 11.02 -8.72 -9.19
CA GLU A 103 10.62 -9.72 -10.18
C GLU A 103 9.31 -10.38 -9.74
N LEU A 104 8.19 -9.87 -10.24
CA LEU A 104 6.85 -10.40 -9.92
C LEU A 104 6.45 -11.59 -10.80
N GLY A 105 7.21 -11.84 -11.87
CA GLY A 105 6.95 -12.88 -12.85
C GLY A 105 5.97 -12.48 -13.95
N THR A 106 5.56 -13.47 -14.72
CA THR A 106 4.65 -13.33 -15.87
C THR A 106 3.30 -13.96 -15.59
N SER A 107 2.26 -13.42 -16.22
CA SER A 107 0.91 -13.96 -16.17
C SER A 107 0.80 -15.26 -16.96
N TRP A 108 0.29 -16.31 -16.35
CA TRP A 108 0.07 -17.61 -17.03
C TRP A 108 -1.03 -17.55 -18.10
N VAL A 109 -1.90 -16.54 -18.08
CA VAL A 109 -3.03 -16.43 -18.99
C VAL A 109 -2.62 -15.85 -20.33
N ASN A 110 -1.81 -14.80 -20.31
CA ASN A 110 -1.48 -13.99 -21.49
C ASN A 110 0.02 -13.70 -21.65
N GLY A 111 0.88 -14.24 -20.77
CA GLY A 111 2.33 -14.07 -20.83
C GLY A 111 2.85 -12.68 -20.48
N ALA A 112 1.99 -11.74 -20.10
CA ALA A 112 2.40 -10.37 -19.80
C ALA A 112 3.11 -10.26 -18.45
N ASP A 113 4.07 -9.34 -18.34
CA ASP A 113 4.75 -9.03 -17.08
C ASP A 113 3.76 -8.48 -16.04
N ILE A 114 3.74 -9.11 -14.86
CA ILE A 114 2.83 -8.74 -13.78
C ILE A 114 3.13 -7.32 -13.25
N SER A 115 4.40 -6.92 -13.23
CA SER A 115 4.84 -5.58 -12.84
C SER A 115 4.21 -4.50 -13.72
N THR A 116 4.17 -4.72 -15.04
CA THR A 116 3.53 -3.83 -16.01
C THR A 116 2.03 -3.74 -15.79
N LEU A 117 1.36 -4.87 -15.58
CA LEU A 117 -0.08 -4.92 -15.32
C LEU A 117 -0.46 -4.17 -14.03
N ILE A 118 0.31 -4.35 -12.97
CA ILE A 118 0.13 -3.62 -11.71
C ILE A 118 0.37 -2.13 -11.93
N GLY A 119 1.42 -1.75 -12.65
CA GLY A 119 1.71 -0.35 -12.97
C GLY A 119 0.56 0.35 -13.70
N LEU A 120 -0.03 -0.32 -14.70
CA LEU A 120 -1.22 0.18 -15.41
C LEU A 120 -2.42 0.32 -14.46
N GLY A 121 -2.67 -0.70 -13.64
CA GLY A 121 -3.76 -0.69 -12.66
C GLY A 121 -3.61 0.46 -11.64
N LEU A 122 -2.41 0.67 -11.13
CA LEU A 122 -2.09 1.77 -10.21
C LEU A 122 -2.38 3.14 -10.85
N GLY A 123 -2.03 3.33 -12.12
CA GLY A 123 -2.35 4.56 -12.86
C GLY A 123 -3.86 4.83 -12.94
N VAL A 124 -4.66 3.80 -13.20
CA VAL A 124 -6.12 3.90 -13.23
C VAL A 124 -6.69 4.19 -11.84
N SER A 125 -6.27 3.46 -10.81
CA SER A 125 -6.74 3.70 -9.43
C SER A 125 -6.37 5.10 -8.94
N LEU A 126 -5.17 5.58 -9.26
CA LEU A 126 -4.70 6.90 -8.86
C LEU A 126 -5.49 8.01 -9.57
N SER A 127 -5.83 7.85 -10.85
CA SER A 127 -6.63 8.83 -11.57
C SER A 127 -8.03 8.96 -10.96
N VAL A 128 -8.68 7.83 -10.66
CA VAL A 128 -9.99 7.80 -10.01
C VAL A 128 -9.93 8.39 -8.60
N ALA A 129 -8.95 7.99 -7.80
CA ALA A 129 -8.77 8.49 -6.43
C ALA A 129 -8.49 10.00 -6.42
N THR A 130 -7.68 10.49 -7.35
CA THR A 130 -7.37 11.92 -7.49
C THR A 130 -8.62 12.71 -7.87
N PHE A 131 -9.39 12.21 -8.85
CA PHE A 131 -10.63 12.86 -9.27
C PHE A 131 -11.66 12.90 -8.15
N ALA A 132 -11.87 11.78 -7.45
CA ALA A 132 -12.75 11.70 -6.29
C ALA A 132 -12.30 12.65 -5.17
N LEU A 133 -10.99 12.74 -4.91
CA LEU A 133 -10.43 13.65 -3.92
C LEU A 133 -10.69 15.11 -4.29
N VAL A 134 -10.47 15.51 -5.54
CA VAL A 134 -10.73 16.88 -6.01
C VAL A 134 -12.20 17.24 -5.81
N ILE A 135 -13.13 16.38 -6.24
CA ILE A 135 -14.56 16.60 -6.05
C ILE A 135 -14.90 16.68 -4.56
N GLY A 136 -14.40 15.74 -3.76
CA GLY A 136 -14.65 15.69 -2.31
C GLY A 136 -14.15 16.94 -1.60
N VAL A 137 -12.96 17.44 -1.96
CA VAL A 137 -12.40 18.68 -1.42
C VAL A 137 -13.24 19.88 -1.83
N LEU A 138 -13.64 20.00 -3.10
CA LEU A 138 -14.45 21.12 -3.58
C LEU A 138 -15.82 21.15 -2.91
N VAL A 139 -16.52 20.01 -2.91
CA VAL A 139 -17.86 19.89 -2.29
C VAL A 139 -17.76 20.08 -0.78
N GLY A 140 -16.81 19.43 -0.12
CA GLY A 140 -16.58 19.56 1.31
C GLY A 140 -16.24 20.99 1.72
N PHE A 141 -15.41 21.69 0.93
CA PHE A 141 -15.07 23.09 1.17
C PHE A 141 -16.29 24.01 1.03
N LEU A 142 -17.10 23.83 -0.02
CA LEU A 142 -18.31 24.62 -0.23
C LEU A 142 -19.34 24.40 0.89
N LEU A 143 -19.64 23.14 1.19
CA LEU A 143 -20.57 22.79 2.27
C LEU A 143 -20.06 23.27 3.63
N GLY A 144 -18.77 23.11 3.91
CA GLY A 144 -18.14 23.61 5.13
C GLY A 144 -18.20 25.13 5.25
N THR A 145 -18.03 25.85 4.13
CA THR A 145 -18.16 27.31 4.10
C THR A 145 -19.61 27.75 4.35
N VAL A 146 -20.59 27.09 3.73
CA VAL A 146 -22.02 27.38 3.94
C VAL A 146 -22.42 27.10 5.40
N ALA A 147 -21.99 25.98 5.97
CA ALA A 147 -22.20 25.65 7.38
C ALA A 147 -21.58 26.71 8.31
N ALA A 148 -20.35 27.13 8.01
CA ALA A 148 -19.64 28.16 8.78
C ALA A 148 -20.29 29.55 8.71
N LEU A 149 -20.99 29.89 7.62
CA LEU A 149 -21.75 31.14 7.47
C LEU A 149 -23.17 31.06 8.05
N ARG A 150 -23.78 29.87 8.09
CA ARG A 150 -25.14 29.62 8.61
C ARG A 150 -25.13 28.85 9.93
N ARG A 151 -24.19 29.19 10.82
CA ARG A 151 -24.01 28.54 12.13
C ARG A 151 -25.33 28.46 12.90
N THR A 152 -25.59 27.33 13.56
CA THR A 152 -26.78 27.00 14.38
C THR A 152 -28.09 26.77 13.64
N THR A 153 -28.10 26.81 12.30
CA THR A 153 -29.27 26.47 11.47
C THR A 153 -29.42 24.95 11.27
N PRO A 154 -30.61 24.44 10.88
CA PRO A 154 -30.77 23.02 10.53
C PRO A 154 -29.85 22.55 9.39
N ILE A 155 -29.42 23.46 8.50
CA ILE A 155 -28.47 23.18 7.42
C ILE A 155 -27.06 22.88 7.98
N ASP A 156 -26.62 23.63 9.00
CA ASP A 156 -25.33 23.42 9.69
C ASP A 156 -25.28 22.06 10.41
N ARG A 157 -26.38 21.66 11.07
CA ARG A 157 -26.49 20.34 11.74
C ARG A 157 -26.51 19.17 10.75
N ALA A 158 -27.11 19.34 9.57
CA ALA A 158 -27.15 18.28 8.54
C ALA A 158 -25.79 18.06 7.85
N ILE A 159 -24.92 19.07 7.82
CA ILE A 159 -23.59 19.00 7.18
C ILE A 159 -22.51 18.51 8.17
N THR A 160 -22.66 18.82 9.46
CA THR A 160 -21.63 18.53 10.48
C THR A 160 -21.94 17.29 11.32
N GLY A 161 -23.20 16.85 11.36
CA GLY A 161 -23.70 15.74 12.18
C GLY A 161 -23.45 14.36 11.60
#